data_AF-A0A2N5DSI3-F1
#
_entry.id   AF-A0A2N5DSI3-F1
#
_cell.length_a   1.000
_cell.length_b   1.000
_cell.length_c   1.000
_cell.angle_alpha   90.00
_cell.angle_beta   90.00
_cell.angle_gamma   90.00
#
_symmetry.space_group_name_H-M   'P 1'
#
loop_
_entity.id
_entity.type
_entity.pdbx_description
1 polymer ?
#
loop_
_entity_poly.entity_id
_entity_poly.type
_entity_poly.pdbx_seq_one_letter_code
_entity_poly.pdbx_strand_id
1 'polypeptide(L)'
;QGWMVLNGPKKHAKGYIEGLEMLASMRLCANVPMQHAIQTALGGYQSISEFIQPGGRLVEQRNRAWELINDIPGVSCVKPRGALYMFPRIDAKRFNIHDDQKMVLDLLLQEKVLLVQGTAFN
;
A
#
# COMPACT_ATOMS: atom_id res chain seq x y z
N GLN A 1 -5.37 4.67 -13.32
CA GLN A 1 -4.40 5.50 -14.06
C GLN A 1 -3.43 6.10 -13.06
N GLY A 2 -2.14 6.19 -13.38
CA GLY A 2 -1.11 6.82 -12.53
C GLY A 2 -0.30 7.83 -13.33
N TRP A 3 0.50 8.64 -12.63
CA TRP A 3 1.40 9.63 -13.23
C TRP A 3 2.70 9.74 -12.43
N MET A 4 3.72 10.31 -13.08
CA MET A 4 4.95 10.76 -12.43
C MET A 4 5.16 12.24 -12.73
N VAL A 5 5.78 12.98 -11.81
CA VAL A 5 6.07 14.40 -11.99
C VAL A 5 7.55 14.65 -11.71
N LEU A 6 8.26 15.21 -12.69
CA LEU A 6 9.64 15.65 -12.53
C LEU A 6 9.68 17.07 -11.96
N ASN A 7 10.03 17.20 -10.68
CA ASN A 7 10.12 18.49 -9.99
C ASN A 7 11.58 18.96 -9.80
N GLY A 8 11.79 20.28 -9.71
CA GLY A 8 13.12 20.90 -9.56
C GLY A 8 13.82 21.29 -10.87
N PRO A 9 15.09 21.74 -10.82
CA PRO A 9 15.88 22.14 -11.98
C PRO A 9 16.14 20.96 -12.93
N LYS A 10 15.68 21.05 -14.18
CA LYS A 10 15.72 19.93 -15.14
C LYS A 10 16.77 20.05 -16.24
N LYS A 11 17.43 21.21 -16.38
CA LYS A 11 18.36 21.48 -17.50
C LYS A 11 19.52 20.47 -17.56
N HIS A 12 20.05 20.06 -16.40
CA HIS A 12 21.14 19.10 -16.31
C HIS A 12 20.69 17.64 -16.53
N ALA A 13 19.38 17.37 -16.51
CA ALA A 13 18.79 16.04 -16.63
C ALA A 13 18.19 15.78 -18.04
N LYS A 14 18.53 16.59 -19.05
CA LYS A 14 17.91 16.52 -20.39
C LYS A 14 17.95 15.11 -21.00
N GLY A 15 19.12 14.47 -21.03
CA GLY A 15 19.24 13.12 -21.61
C GLY A 15 18.45 12.05 -20.85
N TYR A 16 18.27 12.21 -19.53
CA TYR A 16 17.41 11.31 -18.74
C TYR A 16 15.93 11.49 -19.10
N ILE A 17 15.48 12.73 -19.29
CA ILE A 17 14.10 13.04 -19.70
C ILE A 17 13.80 12.48 -21.10
N GLU A 18 14.72 12.65 -22.04
CA GLU A 18 14.60 12.06 -23.39
C GLU A 18 14.48 10.53 -23.32
N GLY A 19 15.22 9.88 -22.41
CA GLY A 19 15.06 8.44 -22.15
C GLY A 19 13.67 8.06 -21.65
N LEU A 20 13.08 8.86 -20.75
CA LEU A 20 11.71 8.66 -20.28
C LEU A 20 10.68 8.84 -21.39
N GLU A 21 10.84 9.86 -22.24
CA GLU A 21 9.99 10.12 -23.40
C GLU A 21 10.06 8.98 -24.42
N MET A 22 11.28 8.49 -24.72
CA MET A 22 11.48 7.36 -25.62
C MET A 22 10.75 6.10 -25.10
N LEU A 23 10.94 5.74 -23.82
CA LEU A 23 10.26 4.60 -23.21
C LEU A 23 8.73 4.79 -23.14
N ALA A 24 8.25 6.03 -23.07
CA ALA A 24 6.82 6.33 -23.13
C ALA A 24 6.23 6.10 -24.52
N SER A 25 6.92 6.54 -25.57
CA SER A 25 6.49 6.37 -26.96
C SER A 25 6.52 4.91 -27.43
N MET A 26 7.47 4.10 -26.95
CA MET A 26 7.59 2.68 -27.36
C MET A 26 6.34 1.84 -27.08
N ARG A 27 5.53 2.19 -26.06
CA ARG A 27 4.27 1.50 -25.75
C ARG A 27 3.03 2.23 -26.28
N LEU A 28 3.22 3.18 -27.20
CA LEU A 28 2.20 4.10 -27.73
C LEU A 28 1.61 5.05 -26.68
N CYS A 29 0.76 4.54 -25.80
CA CYS A 29 0.14 5.33 -24.73
C CYS A 29 -0.44 4.43 -23.63
N ALA A 30 -0.74 5.03 -22.47
CA ALA A 30 -1.54 4.38 -21.44
C ALA A 30 -3.03 4.38 -21.84
N ASN A 31 -3.84 3.54 -21.18
CA ASN A 31 -5.28 3.43 -21.42
C ASN A 31 -5.97 4.81 -21.45
N VAL A 32 -6.43 5.23 -22.63
CA VAL A 32 -6.96 6.59 -22.88
C VAL A 32 -8.28 6.86 -22.17
N PRO A 33 -9.31 5.97 -22.19
CA PRO A 33 -10.56 6.21 -21.48
C PRO A 33 -10.36 6.56 -20.00
N MET A 34 -9.43 5.88 -19.32
CA MET A 34 -9.16 6.11 -17.89
C MET A 34 -8.42 7.44 -17.61
N GLN A 35 -7.81 8.08 -18.61
CA GLN A 35 -7.18 9.39 -18.41
C GLN A 35 -8.19 10.51 -18.19
N HIS A 36 -9.38 10.41 -18.79
CA HIS A 36 -10.46 11.39 -18.58
C HIS A 36 -10.96 11.45 -17.14
N ALA A 37 -10.82 10.36 -16.38
CA ALA A 37 -11.21 10.31 -14.97
C ALA A 37 -10.29 11.17 -14.07
N ILE A 38 -9.06 11.49 -14.49
CA ILE A 38 -8.07 12.19 -13.65
C ILE A 38 -8.58 13.58 -13.26
N GLN A 39 -9.10 14.36 -14.22
CA GLN A 39 -9.54 15.72 -13.97
C GLN A 39 -10.66 15.76 -12.93
N THR A 40 -11.64 14.86 -13.07
CA THR A 40 -12.75 14.74 -12.12
C THR A 40 -12.30 14.22 -10.76
N ALA A 41 -11.31 13.32 -10.70
CA ALA A 41 -10.80 12.80 -9.44
C ALA A 41 -10.01 13.85 -8.64
N LEU A 42 -9.21 14.68 -9.33
CA LEU A 42 -8.40 15.73 -8.70
C LEU A 42 -9.20 17.00 -8.35
N GLY A 43 -10.27 17.27 -9.11
CA GLY A 43 -11.13 18.43 -8.91
C GLY A 43 -12.37 18.12 -8.09
N GLY A 44 -13.07 19.18 -7.66
CA GLY A 44 -14.39 19.04 -7.04
C GLY A 44 -14.38 18.30 -5.70
N TYR A 45 -15.43 17.52 -5.47
CA TYR A 45 -15.68 16.85 -4.20
C TYR A 45 -14.75 15.64 -3.98
N GLN A 46 -14.11 15.61 -2.81
CA GLN A 46 -13.16 14.56 -2.44
C GLN A 46 -13.86 13.51 -1.56
N SER A 47 -14.52 12.55 -2.20
CA SER A 47 -15.34 11.52 -1.53
C SER A 47 -14.56 10.64 -0.55
N ILE A 48 -13.24 10.47 -0.73
CA ILE A 48 -12.38 9.74 0.21
C ILE A 48 -12.45 10.30 1.64
N SER A 49 -12.76 11.60 1.79
CA SER A 49 -12.88 12.27 3.09
C SER A 49 -13.90 11.59 4.00
N GLU A 50 -15.03 11.14 3.46
CA GLU A 50 -16.09 10.46 4.22
C GLU A 50 -15.59 9.16 4.88
N PHE A 51 -14.60 8.50 4.26
CA PHE A 51 -14.08 7.22 4.70
C PHE A 51 -12.99 7.36 5.78
N ILE A 52 -12.29 8.50 5.81
CA ILE A 52 -11.08 8.71 6.64
C ILE A 52 -11.29 9.67 7.82
N GLN A 53 -12.49 10.24 7.98
CA GLN A 53 -12.88 11.01 9.17
C GLN A 53 -13.38 10.07 10.29
N PRO A 54 -13.50 10.54 11.55
CA PRO A 54 -14.10 9.77 12.64
C PRO A 54 -15.50 9.26 12.27
N GLY A 55 -15.77 7.96 12.49
CA GLY A 55 -16.99 7.29 12.04
C GLY A 55 -16.96 6.80 10.59
N GLY A 56 -15.97 7.24 9.79
CA GLY A 56 -15.70 6.72 8.46
C GLY A 56 -15.15 5.30 8.51
N ARG A 57 -15.63 4.42 7.61
CA ARG A 57 -15.33 2.99 7.69
C ARG A 57 -13.84 2.64 7.66
N LEU A 58 -12.99 3.39 6.95
CA LEU A 58 -11.55 3.09 6.92
C LEU A 58 -10.87 3.40 8.25
N VAL A 59 -11.35 4.42 8.98
CA VAL A 59 -10.89 4.72 10.34
C VAL A 59 -11.30 3.62 11.30
N GLU A 60 -12.57 3.23 11.26
CA GLU A 60 -13.12 2.22 12.18
C GLU A 60 -12.51 0.84 11.92
N GLN A 61 -12.37 0.43 10.65
CA GLN A 61 -11.73 -0.83 10.28
C GLN A 61 -10.25 -0.86 10.71
N ARG A 62 -9.52 0.24 10.48
CA ARG A 62 -8.13 0.39 10.94
C ARG A 62 -8.02 0.31 12.46
N ASN A 63 -8.87 1.04 13.19
CA ASN A 63 -8.86 1.04 14.65
C ASN A 63 -9.13 -0.36 15.19
N ARG A 64 -10.19 -1.01 14.69
CA ARG A 64 -10.58 -2.34 15.15
C ARG A 64 -9.51 -3.39 14.88
N ALA A 65 -8.93 -3.39 13.68
CA ALA A 65 -7.86 -4.32 13.34
C ALA A 65 -6.60 -4.05 14.17
N TRP A 66 -6.25 -2.79 14.43
CA TRP A 66 -5.12 -2.41 15.27
C TRP A 66 -5.30 -2.79 16.74
N GLU A 67 -6.50 -2.64 17.29
CA GLU A 67 -6.81 -3.09 18.66
C GLU A 67 -6.67 -4.62 18.76
N LEU A 68 -7.33 -5.36 17.87
CA LEU A 68 -7.33 -6.81 17.89
C LEU A 68 -5.92 -7.40 17.71
N ILE A 69 -5.10 -6.85 16.81
CA ILE A 69 -3.77 -7.39 16.57
C ILE A 69 -2.82 -7.16 17.77
N ASN A 70 -2.99 -6.04 18.49
CA ASN A 70 -2.17 -5.74 19.68
C ASN A 70 -2.65 -6.49 20.93
N ASP A 71 -3.87 -7.04 20.91
CA ASP A 71 -4.38 -7.90 21.98
C ASP A 71 -3.81 -9.33 21.90
N ILE A 72 -3.18 -9.71 20.77
CA ILE A 72 -2.57 -11.04 20.59
C ILE A 72 -1.22 -11.09 21.33
N PRO A 73 -1.04 -11.99 22.32
CA PRO A 73 0.21 -12.11 23.05
C PRO A 73 1.38 -12.49 22.13
N GLY A 74 2.45 -11.68 22.11
CA GLY A 74 3.62 -11.90 21.25
C GLY A 74 3.50 -11.26 19.86
N VAL A 75 2.45 -10.47 19.60
CA VAL A 75 2.30 -9.64 18.41
C VAL A 75 2.18 -8.17 18.84
N SER A 76 2.73 -7.28 18.03
CA SER A 76 2.64 -5.83 18.25
C SER A 76 2.52 -5.11 16.92
N CYS A 77 1.84 -3.96 16.88
CA CYS A 77 1.71 -3.19 15.64
C CYS A 77 1.73 -1.69 15.92
N VAL A 78 2.62 -0.96 15.23
CA VAL A 78 2.57 0.50 15.17
C VAL A 78 1.26 0.91 14.50
N LYS A 79 0.53 1.86 15.11
CA LYS A 79 -0.76 2.32 14.58
C LYS A 79 -0.53 3.05 13.24
N PRO A 80 -1.10 2.56 12.11
CA PRO A 80 -0.88 3.21 10.82
C PRO A 80 -1.58 4.57 10.78
N ARG A 81 -0.88 5.59 10.26
CA ARG A 81 -1.39 6.97 10.13
C ARG A 81 -1.95 7.29 8.74
N GLY A 82 -1.88 6.34 7.82
CA GLY A 82 -2.35 6.46 6.43
C GLY A 82 -2.19 5.14 5.70
N ALA A 83 -2.43 5.15 4.38
CA ALA A 83 -2.52 3.94 3.55
C ALA A 83 -3.59 2.95 4.04
N LEU A 84 -3.54 1.70 3.57
CA LEU A 84 -4.57 0.68 3.79
C LEU A 84 -3.99 -0.64 4.38
N TYR A 85 -2.83 -0.56 5.03
CA TYR A 85 -2.10 -1.74 5.51
C TYR A 85 -1.60 -1.55 6.95
N MET A 86 -1.34 -2.66 7.62
CA MET A 86 -0.61 -2.74 8.88
C MET A 86 0.59 -3.66 8.71
N PHE A 87 1.64 -3.43 9.48
CA PHE A 87 2.84 -4.26 9.45
C PHE A 87 3.16 -4.75 10.87
N PRO A 88 2.44 -5.78 11.36
CA PRO A 88 2.62 -6.29 12.71
C PRO A 88 3.98 -6.98 12.87
N ARG A 89 4.64 -6.75 14.00
CA ARG A 89 5.81 -7.50 14.44
C ARG A 89 5.37 -8.67 15.31
N ILE A 90 5.80 -9.87 14.93
CA ILE A 90 5.59 -11.10 15.68
C ILE A 90 6.90 -11.49 16.40
N ASP A 91 6.80 -11.96 17.65
CA ASP A 91 7.93 -12.52 18.38
C ASP A 91 8.30 -13.90 17.81
N ALA A 92 9.21 -13.89 16.83
CA ALA A 92 9.66 -15.10 16.16
C ALA A 92 10.27 -16.14 17.10
N LYS A 93 10.92 -15.71 18.20
CA LYS A 93 11.51 -16.64 19.18
C LYS A 93 10.43 -17.36 19.96
N ARG A 94 9.40 -16.63 20.41
CA ARG A 94 8.27 -17.19 21.17
C ARG A 94 7.54 -18.29 20.38
N PHE A 95 7.37 -18.09 19.08
CA PHE A 95 6.62 -19.02 18.21
C PHE A 95 7.51 -19.95 17.39
N ASN A 96 8.82 -19.93 17.61
CA ASN A 96 9.80 -20.73 16.86
C ASN A 96 9.68 -20.56 15.33
N ILE A 97 9.46 -19.32 14.89
CA ILE A 97 9.33 -18.97 13.47
C ILE A 97 10.73 -18.73 12.91
N HIS A 98 11.16 -19.57 11.96
CA HIS A 98 12.41 -19.42 11.21
C HIS A 98 12.19 -19.00 9.75
N ASP A 99 10.95 -19.14 9.29
CA ASP A 99 10.49 -18.83 7.94
C ASP A 99 9.07 -18.27 8.07
N ASP A 100 8.93 -16.98 7.81
CA ASP A 100 7.66 -16.26 7.91
C ASP A 100 6.72 -16.59 6.73
N GLN A 101 7.25 -17.00 5.57
CA GLN A 101 6.46 -17.52 4.47
C GLN A 101 5.78 -18.83 4.86
N LYS A 102 6.52 -19.73 5.54
CA LYS A 102 5.93 -20.98 6.05
C LYS A 102 4.84 -20.70 7.08
N MET A 103 5.08 -19.78 8.02
CA MET A 103 4.05 -19.40 9.01
C MET A 103 2.77 -18.89 8.34
N VAL A 104 2.90 -18.03 7.30
CA VAL A 104 1.75 -17.52 6.54
C VAL A 104 1.04 -18.64 5.76
N LEU A 105 1.78 -19.59 5.19
CA LEU A 105 1.20 -20.75 4.52
C LEU A 105 0.44 -21.65 5.50
N ASP A 106 1.01 -21.92 6.67
CA ASP A 106 0.37 -22.74 7.71
C ASP A 106 -0.92 -22.08 8.19
N LEU A 107 -0.91 -20.76 8.42
CA LEU A 107 -2.11 -19.97 8.77
C LEU A 107 -3.17 -20.05 7.66
N LEU A 108 -2.78 -19.92 6.40
CA LEU A 108 -3.69 -20.03 5.26
C LEU A 108 -4.34 -21.42 5.19
N LEU A 109 -3.54 -22.48 5.35
CA LEU A 109 -4.04 -23.86 5.26
C LEU A 109 -4.98 -24.19 6.42
N GLN A 110 -4.70 -23.69 7.62
CA GLN A 110 -5.52 -23.95 8.80
C GLN A 110 -6.78 -23.07 8.86
N GLU A 111 -6.61 -21.75 8.80
CA GLU A 111 -7.65 -20.76 9.08
C GLU A 111 -8.30 -20.17 7.83
N LYS A 112 -7.78 -20.49 6.64
CA LYS A 112 -8.25 -19.95 5.34
C LYS A 112 -8.13 -18.43 5.25
N VAL A 113 -7.19 -17.85 6.00
CA VAL A 113 -6.86 -16.42 5.97
C VAL A 113 -5.51 -16.23 5.28
N LEU A 114 -5.51 -15.50 4.16
CA LEU A 114 -4.29 -15.20 3.41
C LEU A 114 -3.65 -13.88 3.90
N LEU A 115 -2.38 -13.95 4.27
CA LEU A 115 -1.54 -12.79 4.59
C LEU A 115 -0.33 -12.74 3.64
N VAL A 116 0.49 -11.71 3.78
CA VAL A 116 1.80 -11.59 3.11
C VAL A 116 2.86 -11.52 4.19
N GLN A 117 3.88 -12.37 4.06
CA GLN A 117 5.00 -12.42 4.99
C GLN A 117 5.91 -11.18 4.87
N GLY A 118 6.67 -10.87 5.91
CA GLY A 118 7.50 -9.66 5.98
C GLY A 118 8.66 -9.68 4.98
N THR A 119 9.27 -10.85 4.77
CA THR A 119 10.37 -11.05 3.81
C THR A 119 9.99 -10.81 2.35
N ALA A 120 8.69 -10.74 2.02
CA ALA A 120 8.22 -10.35 0.69
C ALA A 120 8.44 -8.85 0.40
N PHE A 121 8.78 -8.05 1.42
CA PHE A 121 9.00 -6.61 1.32
C PHE A 121 10.51 -6.22 1.30
N ASN A 122 11.38 -7.15 0.90
CA ASN A 122 12.86 -7.10 0.93
C ASN A 122 13.45 -7.25 2.34
#